data_AF-A0A0Q6BRQ9-F1
#
_entry.id   AF-A0A0Q6BRQ9-F1
#
_cell.length_a   1.000
_cell.length_b   1.000
_cell.length_c   1.000
_cell.angle_alpha   90.00
_cell.angle_beta   90.00
_cell.angle_gamma   90.00
#
_symmetry.space_group_name_H-M   'P 1'
#
loop_
_entity.id
_entity.type
_entity.pdbx_description
1 polymer ?
#
loop_
_entity_poly.entity_id
_entity_poly.type
_entity_poly.pdbx_seq_one_letter_code
_entity_poly.pdbx_strand_id
1 'polypeptide(L)'
;MHRYHGFTLIELTIVVAIIGILATIAIPAYQNYTQEAADNACLAEADAYARRVSTDIQLNKPSADIPAPIARACSEINNGVPLTSATTFSALARTPGTANITCDLSAEVLCSRSVAIL
;
A
#
# COMPACT_ATOMS: atom_id res chain seq x y z
N MET A 1 -16.08 2.84 56.77
CA MET A 1 -14.98 3.74 56.36
C MET A 1 -14.26 3.10 55.16
N HIS A 2 -14.48 3.60 53.95
CA HIS A 2 -13.76 3.16 52.74
C HIS A 2 -12.75 4.26 52.40
N ARG A 3 -11.48 4.03 52.71
CA ARG A 3 -10.39 4.89 52.21
C ARG A 3 -10.23 4.58 50.73
N TYR A 4 -10.60 5.52 49.87
CA TYR A 4 -10.21 5.45 48.47
C TYR A 4 -8.68 5.60 48.40
N HIS A 5 -7.98 4.49 48.13
CA HIS A 5 -6.59 4.51 47.72
C HIS A 5 -6.54 5.07 46.29
N GLY A 6 -6.55 6.40 46.17
CA GLY A 6 -6.40 7.10 44.90
C GLY A 6 -4.95 7.14 44.45
N PHE A 7 -4.75 7.06 43.13
CA PHE A 7 -3.45 7.23 42.47
C PHE A 7 -2.90 8.64 42.77
N THR A 8 -1.60 8.76 43.05
CA THR A 8 -1.03 10.09 43.35
C THR A 8 -0.85 10.89 42.07
N LEU A 9 -1.01 12.22 42.17
CA LEU A 9 -0.84 13.12 41.03
C LEU A 9 0.60 13.10 40.49
N ILE A 10 1.57 12.81 41.35
CA ILE A 10 2.99 12.68 40.96
C ILE A 10 3.28 11.36 40.23
N GLU A 11 2.60 10.26 40.56
CA GLU A 11 2.73 9.02 39.81
C GLU A 11 2.18 9.20 38.38
N LEU A 12 1.06 9.91 38.23
CA LEU A 12 0.46 10.15 36.92
C LEU A 12 1.37 11.02 36.02
N THR A 13 1.99 12.06 36.57
CA THR A 13 2.82 12.98 35.77
C THR A 13 4.10 12.32 35.25
N ILE A 14 4.71 11.43 36.05
CA ILE A 14 5.88 10.67 35.61
C ILE A 14 5.49 9.68 34.50
N VAL A 15 4.35 9.00 34.62
CA VAL A 15 3.87 8.06 33.59
C VAL A 15 3.63 8.79 32.26
N VAL A 16 2.97 9.95 32.29
CA VAL A 16 2.72 10.75 31.08
C VAL A 16 4.03 11.25 30.46
N ALA A 17 5.02 11.63 31.28
CA ALA A 17 6.33 12.04 30.77
C ALA A 17 7.05 10.90 30.03
N ILE A 18 6.98 9.66 30.54
CA ILE A 18 7.60 8.49 29.88
C ILE A 18 6.86 8.16 28.58
N ILE A 19 5.52 8.16 28.58
CA ILE A 19 4.71 7.91 27.38
C ILE A 19 5.03 8.94 26.29
N GLY A 20 5.23 10.21 26.65
CA GLY A 20 5.60 11.26 25.70
C GLY A 20 6.92 10.98 24.96
N ILE A 21 7.94 10.51 25.68
CA ILE A 21 9.24 10.13 25.09
C ILE A 21 9.06 8.95 24.13
N LEU A 22 8.35 7.89 24.56
CA LEU A 22 8.12 6.71 23.73
C LEU A 22 7.30 7.02 22.47
N ALA A 23 6.28 7.87 22.59
CA ALA A 23 5.42 8.25 21.47
C ALA A 23 6.20 8.95 20.34
N THR A 24 7.21 9.76 20.69
CA THR A 24 8.02 10.49 19.71
C THR A 24 8.78 9.55 18.77
N ILE A 25 9.20 8.38 19.26
CA ILE A 25 9.91 7.37 18.47
C ILE A 25 8.90 6.44 17.79
N ALA A 26 7.84 6.04 18.51
CA ALA A 26 6.88 5.05 18.03
C ALA A 26 6.00 5.56 16.88
N ILE A 27 5.58 6.83 16.89
CA ILE A 27 4.70 7.41 15.87
C ILE A 27 5.34 7.38 14.47
N PRO A 28 6.54 7.94 14.22
CA PRO A 28 7.13 7.91 12.88
C PRO A 28 7.44 6.49 12.41
N ALA A 29 7.88 5.61 13.31
CA ALA A 29 8.12 4.21 12.98
C ALA A 29 6.83 3.48 12.55
N TYR A 30 5.72 3.69 13.27
CA TYR A 30 4.43 3.11 12.91
C TYR A 30 3.91 3.65 11.58
N GLN A 31 4.04 4.96 11.34
CA GLN A 31 3.65 5.58 10.08
C GLN A 31 4.40 4.96 8.90
N ASN A 32 5.73 4.83 8.99
CA ASN A 32 6.54 4.18 7.96
C ASN A 32 6.11 2.73 7.72
N TYR A 33 5.85 1.97 8.78
CA TYR A 33 5.39 0.58 8.66
C TYR A 33 4.03 0.49 7.94
N THR A 34 3.07 1.36 8.29
CA THR A 34 1.76 1.38 7.62
C THR A 34 1.85 1.83 6.16
N GLN A 35 2.77 2.74 5.84
CA GLN A 35 3.04 3.16 4.47
C GLN A 35 3.63 2.02 3.64
N GLU A 36 4.68 1.35 4.14
CA GLU A 36 5.28 0.20 3.45
C GLU A 36 4.28 -0.94 3.27
N ALA A 37 3.41 -1.18 4.25
CA ALA A 37 2.35 -2.18 4.17
C ALA A 37 1.33 -1.84 3.07
N ALA A 38 0.89 -0.58 3.00
CA ALA A 38 -0.04 -0.11 1.95
C ALA A 38 0.58 -0.21 0.56
N ASP A 39 1.83 0.18 0.43
CA ASP A 39 2.60 0.07 -0.80
C ASP A 39 2.77 -1.38 -1.27
N ASN A 40 3.10 -2.30 -0.35
CA ASN A 40 3.24 -3.73 -0.64
C ASN A 40 1.90 -4.37 -1.00
N ALA A 41 0.80 -3.94 -0.37
CA ALA A 41 -0.53 -4.41 -0.70
C ALA A 41 -0.91 -4.00 -2.14
N CYS A 42 -0.60 -2.76 -2.55
CA CYS A 42 -0.81 -2.33 -3.93
C CYS A 42 0.11 -3.08 -4.91
N LEU A 43 1.37 -3.33 -4.57
CA LEU A 43 2.27 -4.12 -5.40
C LEU A 43 1.73 -5.54 -5.63
N ALA A 44 1.23 -6.20 -4.58
CA ALA A 44 0.64 -7.54 -4.71
C ALA A 44 -0.64 -7.53 -5.57
N GLU A 45 -1.46 -6.49 -5.44
CA GLU A 45 -2.67 -6.32 -6.26
C GLU A 45 -2.33 -6.08 -7.74
N ALA A 46 -1.36 -5.21 -8.02
CA ALA A 46 -0.87 -4.94 -9.36
C ALA A 46 -0.22 -6.17 -10.00
N ASP A 47 0.57 -6.94 -9.25
CA ASP A 47 1.19 -8.20 -9.72
C ASP A 47 0.13 -9.25 -10.07
N ALA A 48 -0.90 -9.41 -9.23
CA ALA A 48 -2.02 -10.30 -9.53
C ALA A 48 -2.75 -9.90 -10.82
N TYR A 49 -2.98 -8.60 -11.03
CA TYR A 49 -3.57 -8.09 -12.26
C TYR A 49 -2.64 -8.30 -13.48
N ALA A 50 -1.35 -8.04 -13.34
CA ALA A 50 -0.35 -8.21 -14.39
C ALA A 50 -0.28 -9.67 -14.86
N ARG A 51 -0.26 -10.63 -13.93
CA ARG A 51 -0.24 -12.07 -14.26
C ARG A 51 -1.50 -12.53 -14.98
N ARG A 52 -2.67 -12.03 -14.57
CA ARG A 52 -3.93 -12.31 -15.26
C ARG A 52 -3.88 -11.78 -16.69
N VAL A 53 -3.58 -10.49 -16.83
CA VAL A 53 -3.58 -9.81 -18.12
C VAL A 53 -2.53 -10.36 -19.06
N SER A 54 -1.35 -10.75 -18.58
CA SER A 54 -0.31 -11.34 -19.44
C SER A 54 -0.81 -12.62 -20.11
N THR A 55 -1.61 -13.44 -19.41
CA THR A 55 -2.19 -14.64 -20.02
C THR A 55 -3.27 -14.29 -21.05
N ASP A 56 -4.11 -13.28 -20.79
CA ASP A 56 -5.14 -12.86 -21.73
C ASP A 56 -4.54 -12.22 -23.00
N ILE A 57 -3.48 -11.43 -22.85
CA ILE A 57 -2.73 -10.85 -23.98
C ILE A 57 -2.02 -11.95 -24.79
N GLN A 58 -1.39 -12.93 -24.13
CA GLN A 58 -0.75 -14.05 -24.83
C GLN A 58 -1.74 -14.94 -25.60
N LEU A 59 -2.97 -15.07 -25.09
CA LEU A 59 -4.05 -15.76 -25.79
C LEU A 59 -4.74 -14.90 -26.84
N ASN A 60 -4.27 -13.67 -27.08
CA ASN A 60 -4.82 -12.71 -28.01
C ASN A 60 -6.34 -12.52 -27.82
N LYS A 61 -6.79 -12.46 -26.56
CA LYS A 61 -8.21 -12.23 -26.27
C LYS A 61 -8.63 -10.84 -26.74
N PRO A 62 -9.88 -10.68 -27.21
CA PRO A 62 -10.40 -9.36 -27.54
C PRO A 62 -10.47 -8.50 -26.28
N SER A 63 -10.32 -7.18 -26.45
CA SER A 63 -10.28 -6.20 -25.35
C SER A 63 -11.53 -6.21 -24.45
N ALA A 64 -12.67 -6.68 -24.95
CA ALA A 64 -13.91 -6.82 -24.19
C ALA A 64 -13.86 -7.94 -23.13
N ASP A 65 -13.01 -8.95 -23.34
CA ASP A 65 -12.86 -10.09 -22.43
C ASP A 65 -11.78 -9.86 -21.38
N ILE A 66 -11.04 -8.76 -21.47
CA ILE A 66 -10.05 -8.35 -20.47
C ILE A 66 -10.78 -7.45 -19.46
N PRO A 67 -11.02 -7.90 -18.22
CA PRO A 67 -11.74 -7.05 -17.27
C PRO A 67 -10.95 -5.79 -16.93
N ALA A 68 -11.63 -4.69 -16.63
CA ALA A 68 -10.98 -3.55 -16.02
C ALA A 68 -10.35 -3.94 -14.67
N PRO A 69 -9.24 -3.32 -14.26
CA PRO A 69 -8.68 -3.54 -12.94
C PRO A 69 -9.60 -2.95 -11.88
N ILE A 70 -9.75 -3.65 -10.76
CA ILE A 70 -10.51 -3.18 -9.60
C ILE A 70 -9.50 -2.81 -8.53
N ALA A 71 -9.30 -1.50 -8.32
CA ALA A 71 -8.35 -1.01 -7.34
C ALA A 71 -8.93 -1.08 -5.91
N ARG A 72 -8.30 -1.83 -5.00
CA ARG A 72 -8.67 -1.89 -3.58
C ARG A 72 -7.53 -1.39 -2.68
N ALA A 73 -6.36 -1.99 -2.82
CA ALA A 73 -5.12 -1.59 -2.16
C ALA A 73 -4.41 -0.48 -2.93
N CYS A 74 -4.56 -0.45 -4.25
CA CYS A 74 -4.16 0.69 -5.05
C CYS A 74 -5.25 1.78 -5.05
N SER A 75 -4.86 3.03 -5.25
CA SER A 75 -5.78 4.12 -5.58
C SER A 75 -6.30 3.97 -7.01
N GLU A 76 -5.43 3.52 -7.91
CA GLU A 76 -5.72 3.26 -9.30
C GLU A 76 -4.73 2.26 -9.87
N ILE A 77 -5.17 1.54 -10.91
CA ILE A 77 -4.34 0.63 -11.71
C ILE A 77 -4.67 0.94 -13.16
N ASN A 78 -3.66 1.28 -13.97
CA ASN A 78 -3.82 1.56 -15.40
C ASN A 78 -5.00 2.51 -15.70
N ASN A 79 -5.15 3.61 -14.94
CA ASN A 79 -6.25 4.56 -15.07
C ASN A 79 -7.67 3.93 -15.05
N GLY A 80 -7.83 2.75 -14.43
CA GLY A 80 -9.09 2.03 -14.38
C GLY A 80 -9.52 1.38 -15.71
N VAL A 81 -8.66 1.37 -16.74
CA VAL A 81 -8.98 0.77 -18.04
C VAL A 81 -8.31 -0.60 -18.23
N PRO A 82 -8.94 -1.51 -18.99
CA PRO A 82 -8.31 -2.79 -19.34
C PRO A 82 -6.99 -2.60 -20.08
N LEU A 83 -6.06 -3.52 -19.85
CA LEU A 83 -4.81 -3.60 -20.59
C LEU A 83 -5.02 -4.40 -21.87
N THR A 84 -5.18 -3.70 -23.00
CA THR A 84 -5.59 -4.34 -24.26
C THR A 84 -4.42 -4.65 -25.19
N SER A 85 -3.30 -3.93 -25.08
CA SER A 85 -2.08 -4.17 -25.87
C SER A 85 -0.80 -3.54 -25.28
N ALA A 86 -0.91 -2.78 -24.18
CA ALA A 86 0.26 -2.21 -23.53
C ALA A 86 1.00 -3.28 -22.73
N THR A 87 2.31 -3.35 -22.91
CA THR A 87 3.18 -4.26 -22.15
C THR A 87 3.72 -3.62 -20.88
N THR A 88 3.32 -2.38 -20.56
CA THR A 88 3.63 -1.70 -19.31
C THR A 88 2.42 -0.97 -18.77
N PHE A 89 2.28 -0.93 -17.45
CA PHE A 89 1.28 -0.09 -16.78
C PHE A 89 1.75 0.38 -15.42
N SER A 90 1.12 1.44 -14.93
CA SER A 90 1.34 1.98 -13.59
C SER A 90 0.15 1.76 -12.67
N ALA A 91 0.42 1.62 -11.38
CA ALA A 91 -0.55 1.63 -10.30
C ALA A 91 -0.04 2.53 -9.18
N LEU A 92 -0.94 3.26 -8.53
CA LEU A 92 -0.59 4.14 -7.42
C LEU A 92 -1.07 3.52 -6.12
N ALA A 93 -0.20 3.47 -5.11
CA ALA A 93 -0.60 3.01 -3.78
C ALA A 93 -1.67 3.92 -3.18
N ARG A 94 -2.63 3.34 -2.46
CA ARG A 94 -3.61 4.12 -1.68
C ARG A 94 -2.94 4.64 -0.41
N THR A 95 -3.35 5.82 0.05
CA THR A 95 -2.91 6.39 1.33
C THR A 95 -3.06 5.39 2.48
N PRO A 96 -2.06 5.26 3.38
CA PRO A 96 -0.86 6.10 3.55
C PRO A 96 0.31 5.79 2.60
N GLY A 97 0.17 4.81 1.70
CA GLY A 97 1.15 4.50 0.65
C GLY A 97 1.42 5.69 -0.27
N THR A 98 2.65 5.79 -0.76
CA THR A 98 3.10 6.85 -1.69
C THR A 98 3.85 6.29 -2.89
N ALA A 99 3.95 4.97 -3.00
CA ALA A 99 4.67 4.36 -4.09
C ALA A 99 3.88 4.36 -5.40
N ASN A 100 4.63 4.52 -6.50
CA ASN A 100 4.20 4.19 -7.84
C ASN A 100 4.73 2.79 -8.18
N ILE A 101 3.82 1.89 -8.54
CA ILE A 101 4.13 0.53 -8.96
C ILE A 101 4.09 0.50 -10.48
N THR A 102 5.20 0.14 -11.10
CA THR A 102 5.28 -0.06 -12.55
C THR A 102 5.44 -1.54 -12.83
N CYS A 103 4.55 -2.09 -13.66
CA CYS A 103 4.61 -3.47 -14.11
C CYS A 103 4.98 -3.53 -15.58
N ASP A 104 6.01 -4.32 -15.92
CA ASP A 104 6.36 -4.70 -17.29
C ASP A 104 5.93 -6.15 -17.54
N LEU A 105 5.39 -6.39 -18.74
CA LEU A 105 4.87 -7.67 -19.21
C LEU A 105 5.52 -8.07 -20.55
N SER A 106 6.57 -7.37 -20.98
CA SER A 106 7.16 -7.49 -22.33
C SER A 106 8.01 -8.75 -22.49
N ALA A 107 8.71 -9.17 -21.44
CA ALA A 107 9.57 -10.36 -21.43
C ALA A 107 9.20 -11.33 -20.30
N GLU A 108 9.11 -10.83 -19.07
CA GLU A 108 8.64 -11.55 -17.90
C GLU A 108 7.75 -10.61 -17.08
N VAL A 109 6.73 -11.15 -16.41
CA VAL A 109 5.83 -10.32 -15.60
C VAL A 109 6.57 -9.87 -14.34
N LEU A 110 6.98 -8.60 -14.35
CA LEU A 110 7.80 -7.99 -13.31
C LEU A 110 7.16 -6.67 -12.87
N CYS A 111 6.72 -6.61 -11.61
CA CYS A 111 6.23 -5.39 -10.99
C CYS A 111 7.29 -4.84 -10.04
N SER A 112 7.69 -3.59 -10.24
CA SER A 112 8.64 -2.88 -9.39
C SER A 112 7.97 -1.69 -8.72
N ARG A 113 8.39 -1.43 -7.48
CA ARG A 113 7.93 -0.30 -6.69
C ARG A 113 8.96 0.82 -6.73
N SER A 114 8.55 2.02 -7.12
CA SER A 114 9.32 3.24 -6.96
C SER A 114 8.60 4.17 -5.97
N VAL A 115 9.25 4.48 -4.85
CA VAL A 115 8.73 5.49 -3.91
C VAL A 115 9.15 6.86 -4.43
N ALA A 116 8.21 7.80 -4.54
CA ALA A 116 8.54 9.19 -4.83
C ALA A 116 9.32 9.77 -3.64
N ILE A 117 10.65 9.77 -3.73
CA ILE A 117 11.51 10.47 -2.80
C ILE A 117 11.35 11.96 -3.15
N LEU A 118 10.55 12.70 -2.37
CA LEU A 118 10.48 14.16 -2.42
C LEU A 118 11.78 14.78 -1.89
#